data_AF-A0A975TX10-F1
#
_entry.id   AF-A0A975TX10-F1
#
_cell.length_a   1.000
_cell.length_b   1.000
_cell.length_c   1.000
_cell.angle_alpha   90.00
_cell.angle_beta   90.00
_cell.angle_gamma   90.00
#
_symmetry.space_group_name_H-M   'P 1'
#
loop_
_entity.id
_entity.type
_entity.pdbx_description
1 polymer ?
#
loop_
_entity_poly.entity_id
_entity_poly.type
_entity_poly.pdbx_seq_one_letter_code
_entity_poly.pdbx_strand_id
1 'polypeptide(L)' 'MEKENGDAADITAILEPGMYVRNPKAPDWGVGQVQSNISGRVTVNFENEGKLVLDGRRIALVIDDPS' A
#
# COMPACT_ATOMS: atom_id res chain seq x y z
N MET A 1 2.23 -19.73 -25.41
CA MET A 1 1.33 -18.56 -25.46
C MET A 1 1.14 -18.12 -24.02
N GLU A 2 1.35 -16.83 -23.78
CA GLU A 2 1.29 -16.06 -22.52
C GLU A 2 2.03 -16.57 -21.28
N LYS A 3 3.03 -15.76 -20.91
CA LYS A 3 3.72 -15.77 -19.63
C LYS A 3 2.70 -15.28 -18.59
N GLU A 4 2.33 -16.10 -17.62
CA GLU A 4 1.73 -15.59 -16.38
C GLU A 4 2.83 -14.84 -15.63
N ASN A 5 2.96 -13.54 -15.95
CA ASN A 5 3.61 -12.61 -15.06
C ASN A 5 2.72 -12.57 -13.82
N GLY A 6 3.16 -13.17 -12.72
CA GLY A 6 2.53 -13.02 -11.43
C GLY A 6 2.43 -11.54 -11.12
N ASP A 7 1.26 -10.98 -11.42
CA ASP A 7 1.04 -9.55 -11.45
C ASP A 7 1.33 -9.00 -10.05
N ALA A 8 2.17 -7.98 -9.99
CA ALA A 8 2.26 -7.10 -8.83
C ALA A 8 0.91 -6.45 -8.45
N ALA A 9 -0.18 -6.78 -9.16
CA ALA A 9 -1.53 -6.30 -8.96
C ALA A 9 -2.21 -6.81 -7.67
N ASP A 10 -1.70 -7.87 -7.03
CA ASP A 10 -2.37 -8.44 -5.85
C ASP A 10 -1.63 -8.25 -4.51
N ILE A 11 -0.50 -7.53 -4.48
CA ILE A 11 0.15 -7.20 -3.19
C ILE A 11 -0.67 -6.21 -2.37
N THR A 12 -1.51 -5.39 -3.02
CA THR A 12 -2.45 -4.55 -2.29
C THR A 12 -3.74 -5.28 -1.99
N ALA A 13 -4.08 -6.41 -2.63
CA ALA A 13 -5.33 -7.11 -2.37
C ALA A 13 -5.47 -7.56 -0.91
N ILE A 14 -4.34 -7.76 -0.22
CA ILE A 14 -4.28 -8.09 1.21
C ILE A 14 -4.41 -6.88 2.14
N LEU A 15 -4.37 -5.65 1.63
CA LEU A 15 -4.42 -4.43 2.45
C LEU A 15 -5.87 -4.06 2.77
N GLU A 16 -6.22 -4.16 4.04
CA GLU A 16 -7.53 -3.84 4.58
C GLU A 16 -7.51 -2.52 5.37
N PRO A 17 -8.63 -1.79 5.44
CA PRO A 17 -8.76 -0.64 6.32
C PRO A 17 -8.33 -0.96 7.75
N GLY A 18 -7.50 -0.11 8.35
CA GLY A 18 -6.95 -0.27 9.69
C GLY A 18 -5.53 -0.84 9.72
N MET A 19 -5.08 -1.53 8.67
CA MET A 19 -3.71 -2.03 8.59
C MET A 19 -2.69 -0.89 8.53
N TYR A 20 -1.53 -1.10 9.16
CA TYR A 20 -0.40 -0.19 9.12
C TYR A 20 0.60 -0.63 8.05
N VAL A 21 1.12 0.34 7.32
CA VAL A 21 2.03 0.13 6.19
C VAL A 21 3.13 1.19 6.14
N ARG A 22 4.25 0.86 5.51
CA ARG A 22 5.30 1.80 5.12
C ARG A 22 5.54 1.76 3.62
N ASN A 23 6.00 2.87 3.06
CA ASN A 23 6.52 2.93 1.70
C ASN A 23 8.05 2.87 1.73
N PRO A 24 8.69 1.77 1.29
CA PRO A 24 10.16 1.65 1.29
C PRO A 24 10.87 2.69 0.42
N LYS A 25 10.17 3.26 -0.57
CA LYS A 25 10.71 4.29 -1.47
C LYS A 25 10.52 5.71 -0.94
N ALA A 26 9.74 5.89 0.11
CA ALA A 26 9.50 7.17 0.77
C ALA A 26 9.46 6.97 2.30
N PRO A 27 10.62 6.62 2.91
CA PRO A 27 10.69 6.35 4.34
C PRO A 27 10.37 7.59 5.21
N ASP A 28 10.53 8.79 4.65
CA ASP A 28 10.23 10.07 5.26
C ASP A 28 8.73 10.31 5.50
N TRP A 29 7.85 9.64 4.74
CA TRP A 29 6.40 9.72 4.96
C TRP A 29 5.95 9.16 6.32
N GLY A 30 6.77 8.32 6.95
CA GLY A 30 6.46 7.66 8.21
C GLY A 30 5.55 6.44 8.04
N VAL A 31 4.96 5.99 9.15
CA VAL A 31 3.95 4.93 9.13
C VAL A 31 2.68 5.49 8.51
N GLY A 32 1.97 4.68 7.73
CA GLY A 32 0.68 5.01 7.18
C GLY A 32 -0.38 4.00 7.59
N GLN A 33 -1.59 4.47 7.87
CA GLN A 33 -2.74 3.61 8.09
C GLN A 33 -3.59 3.53 6.82
N VAL A 34 -3.89 2.32 6.37
CA VAL A 34 -4.81 2.07 5.26
C VAL A 34 -6.22 2.52 5.67
N GLN A 35 -6.81 3.39 4.86
CA GLN A 35 -8.17 3.91 5.04
C GLN A 35 -9.16 3.20 4.11
N SER A 36 -8.71 2.86 2.89
CA SER A 36 -9.52 2.11 1.93
C SER A 36 -8.63 1.41 0.90
N ASN A 37 -9.18 0.36 0.29
CA ASN A 37 -8.58 -0.35 -0.84
C ASN A 37 -9.69 -0.72 -1.82
N ILE A 38 -9.75 -0.01 -2.95
CA ILE A 38 -10.85 -0.16 -3.91
C ILE A 38 -10.25 -0.21 -5.31
N SER A 39 -10.51 -1.30 -6.04
CA SER A 39 -10.10 -1.48 -7.43
C SER A 39 -8.60 -1.28 -7.67
N GLY A 40 -7.75 -1.72 -6.73
CA GLY A 40 -6.29 -1.56 -6.81
C GLY A 40 -5.79 -0.16 -6.48
N ARG A 41 -6.65 0.75 -6.02
CA ARG A 41 -6.22 2.01 -5.40
C ARG A 41 -6.36 1.91 -3.89
N VAL A 42 -5.25 2.17 -3.21
CA VAL A 42 -5.18 2.19 -1.75
C VAL A 42 -5.10 3.62 -1.27
N THR A 43 -5.96 3.99 -0.33
CA THR A 43 -5.87 5.26 0.38
C THR A 43 -5.17 5.02 1.70
N VAL A 44 -4.08 5.75 1.95
CA VAL A 44 -3.30 5.66 3.19
C VAL A 44 -3.17 7.04 3.80
N ASN A 45 -3.33 7.14 5.11
CA ASN A 45 -2.97 8.35 5.85
C ASN A 45 -1.60 8.14 6.50
N PHE A 46 -0.57 8.77 5.95
CA PHE A 46 0.81 8.75 6.46
C PHE A 46 1.03 9.82 7.52
N GLU A 47 1.86 9.53 8.52
CA GLU A 47 2.14 10.43 9.64
C GLU A 47 2.69 11.79 9.21
N ASN A 48 3.64 11.81 8.26
CA ASN A 48 4.37 13.04 7.90
C ASN A 48 3.91 13.66 6.58
N GLU A 49 3.31 12.86 5.69
CA GLU A 49 2.87 13.30 4.35
C GLU A 49 1.34 13.48 4.27
N GLY A 50 0.61 13.01 5.28
CA GLY A 50 -0.85 13.03 5.30
C GLY A 50 -1.47 11.99 4.36
N LYS A 51 -2.67 12.31 3.84
CA LYS A 51 -3.48 11.36 3.09
C LYS A 51 -3.08 11.29 1.62
N LEU A 52 -2.71 10.10 1.16
CA LEU A 52 -2.38 9.80 -0.23
C LEU A 52 -3.28 8.71 -0.80
N VAL A 53 -3.60 8.83 -2.09
CA VAL A 53 -4.24 7.77 -2.87
C VAL A 53 -3.18 7.19 -3.80
N LEU A 54 -2.90 5.92 -3.63
CA LEU A 54 -1.79 5.23 -4.28
C LEU A 54 -2.32 4.17 -5.25
N ASP A 55 -1.67 4.06 -6.40
CA ASP A 55 -1.92 2.97 -7.35
C ASP A 55 -1.14 1.73 -6.89
N GLY A 56 -1.87 0.75 -6.34
CA GLY A 56 -1.33 -0.50 -5.79
C GLY A 56 -0.59 -1.37 -6.82
N ARG A 57 -0.77 -1.11 -8.11
CA ARG A 57 -0.05 -1.79 -9.19
C ARG A 57 1.35 -1.22 -9.42
N ARG A 58 1.62 -0.02 -8.89
CA ARG A 58 2.86 0.74 -9.13
C ARG A 58 3.66 0.98 -7.86
N ILE A 59 2.99 0.96 -6.71
CA ILE A 59 3.63 1.16 -5.42
C ILE A 59 3.71 -0.16 -4.65
N ALA A 60 4.85 -0.37 -3.98
CA ALA A 60 5.02 -1.46 -3.03
C ALA A 60 4.88 -0.88 -1.62
N LEU A 61 3.89 -1.36 -0.88
CA LEU A 61 3.71 -1.07 0.55
C LEU A 61 4.09 -2.32 1.34
N VAL A 62 4.73 -2.12 2.49
CA VAL A 62 5.12 -3.21 3.41
C VAL A 62 4.29 -3.06 4.67
N ILE A 63 3.71 -4.17 5.14
CA ILE A 63 2.94 -4.20 6.39
C ILE A 63 3.88 -3.90 7.55
N ASP A 64 3.49 -2.93 8.38
CA ASP A 64 4.20 -2.52 9.59
C ASP A 64 3.34 -2.92 10.78
N ASP A 65 3.40 -4.18 11.18
CA ASP A 65 2.67 -4.68 12.34
C ASP A 65 3.51 -4.41 13.61
N PRO A 66 3.07 -3.52 14.52
CA PRO A 66 3.72 -3.38 15.82
C PRO A 66 3.29 -4.56 16.69
N SER A 67 4.09 -5.63 16.67
CA SER A 67 4.00 -6.73 17.65
C SER A 67 4.24 -6.25 19.08
#